data_AF-A0A7X9MTB6-F1
#
_entry.id   AF-A0A7X9MTB6-F1
#
_cell.length_a   1.000
_cell.length_b   1.000
_cell.length_c   1.000
_cell.angle_alpha   90.00
_cell.angle_beta   90.00
_cell.angle_gamma   90.00
#
_symmetry.space_group_name_H-M   'P 1'
#
loop_
_entity.id
_entity.type
_entity.pdbx_description
1 polymer ?
#
loop_
_entity_poly.entity_id
_entity_poly.type
_entity_poly.pdbx_seq_one_letter_code
_entity_poly.pdbx_strand_id
1 'polypeptide(L)'
;MKKLLIAIVGSVIITGCSSPQEEEVVPVELIEELPEENQVLNDLPEYPILNNIIDLQVYLANIETDNEETRVIFFEDKDGNKVYKSVFVKNESYLKVIELEDGEGILYNEVI
;
A
#
# COMPACT_ATOMS: atom_id res chain seq x y z
N MET A 1 -12.82 -36.74 -22.92
CA MET A 1 -11.50 -36.51 -23.57
C MET A 1 -10.43 -36.69 -22.52
N LYS A 2 -9.44 -37.54 -22.81
CA LYS A 2 -8.52 -38.15 -21.85
C LYS A 2 -7.46 -37.14 -21.37
N LYS A 3 -7.15 -37.28 -20.09
CA LYS A 3 -6.18 -36.54 -19.27
C LYS A 3 -4.80 -36.50 -19.93
N LEU A 4 -4.17 -35.34 -19.97
CA LEU A 4 -2.75 -35.21 -20.28
C LEU A 4 -2.00 -34.85 -18.99
N LEU A 5 -1.50 -35.89 -18.31
CA LEU A 5 -0.53 -35.78 -17.24
C LEU A 5 0.85 -35.77 -17.90
N ILE A 6 1.56 -34.64 -17.84
CA ILE A 6 2.98 -34.60 -18.19
C ILE A 6 3.76 -34.73 -16.87
N ALA A 7 4.22 -35.95 -16.61
CA ALA A 7 5.21 -36.25 -15.59
C ALA A 7 6.61 -36.06 -16.21
N ILE A 8 7.37 -35.09 -15.74
CA ILE A 8 8.80 -35.00 -16.03
C ILE A 8 9.53 -35.58 -14.82
N VAL A 9 9.81 -36.87 -14.93
CA VAL A 9 10.81 -37.57 -14.12
C VAL A 9 12.16 -37.36 -14.81
N GLY A 10 13.10 -36.74 -14.10
CA GLY A 10 14.42 -36.40 -14.65
C GLY A 10 15.50 -36.24 -13.60
N SER A 11 15.83 -37.35 -12.94
CA SER A 11 17.18 -37.78 -12.51
C SER A 11 18.12 -36.79 -11.79
N VAL A 12 18.12 -36.94 -10.47
CA VAL A 12 19.29 -37.11 -9.57
C VAL A 12 20.67 -36.74 -10.14
N ILE A 13 21.33 -35.78 -9.49
CA ILE A 13 22.79 -35.74 -9.36
C ILE A 13 23.12 -35.82 -7.87
N ILE A 14 24.05 -36.72 -7.54
CA ILE A 14 24.41 -37.17 -6.21
C ILE A 14 25.48 -36.24 -5.62
N THR A 15 25.25 -35.81 -4.38
CA THR A 15 26.19 -35.46 -3.30
C THR A 15 27.43 -34.62 -3.62
N GLY A 16 27.39 -33.37 -3.16
CA GLY A 16 28.55 -32.63 -2.66
C GLY A 16 28.17 -31.94 -1.35
N CYS A 17 28.78 -32.35 -0.24
CA CYS A 17 28.53 -31.77 1.08
C CYS A 17 29.03 -30.33 1.17
N SER A 18 28.13 -29.43 1.51
CA SER A 18 28.39 -28.29 2.40
C SER A 18 27.03 -27.77 2.82
N SER A 19 26.66 -27.97 4.09
CA SER A 19 25.46 -27.39 4.67
C SER A 19 25.50 -25.87 4.52
N PRO A 20 24.41 -25.26 4.07
CA PRO A 20 23.78 -24.23 4.89
C PRO A 20 22.27 -24.48 5.04
N GLN A 21 21.81 -24.19 6.25
CA GLN A 21 20.44 -23.91 6.71
C GLN A 21 19.29 -24.18 5.73
N GLU A 22 18.36 -25.03 6.17
CA GLU A 22 16.96 -24.98 5.72
C GLU A 22 16.44 -23.55 5.92
N GLU A 23 16.44 -22.75 4.86
CA GLU A 23 15.55 -21.61 4.74
C GLU A 23 14.16 -22.17 4.48
N GLU A 24 13.33 -22.07 5.51
CA GLU A 24 11.88 -22.20 5.41
C GLU A 24 11.40 -21.25 4.31
N VAL A 25 11.06 -21.81 3.14
CA VAL A 25 10.44 -21.10 2.03
C VAL A 25 9.06 -20.63 2.46
N VAL A 26 9.01 -19.47 3.10
CA VAL A 26 7.78 -18.69 3.24
C VAL A 26 7.34 -18.35 1.82
N PRO A 27 6.11 -18.68 1.40
CA PRO A 27 5.64 -18.29 0.08
C PRO A 27 5.69 -16.77 0.01
N VAL A 28 6.51 -16.25 -0.90
CA VAL A 28 6.59 -14.82 -1.21
C VAL A 28 5.24 -14.43 -1.79
N GLU A 29 4.34 -13.95 -0.93
CA GLU A 29 3.19 -13.15 -1.37
C GLU A 29 3.78 -12.00 -2.19
N LEU A 30 3.24 -11.83 -3.40
CA LEU A 30 3.57 -10.71 -4.26
C LEU A 30 3.11 -9.44 -3.52
N ILE A 31 4.03 -8.81 -2.79
CA ILE A 31 3.80 -7.47 -2.26
C ILE A 31 3.79 -6.58 -3.49
N GLU A 32 2.61 -6.14 -3.92
CA GLU A 32 2.54 -5.08 -4.91
C GLU A 32 3.19 -3.84 -4.28
N GLU A 33 4.33 -3.44 -4.83
CA GLU A 33 5.05 -2.26 -4.37
C GLU A 33 4.21 -1.03 -4.71
N LEU A 34 3.98 -0.17 -3.70
CA LEU A 34 3.31 1.11 -3.88
C LEU A 34 4.10 1.98 -4.88
N PRO A 35 3.40 2.87 -5.63
CA PRO A 35 4.06 3.93 -6.38
C PRO A 35 5.07 4.67 -5.52
N GLU A 36 6.21 5.09 -6.11
CA GLU A 36 7.31 5.74 -5.41
C GLU A 36 6.82 6.93 -4.56
N GLU A 37 5.91 7.73 -5.10
CA GLU A 37 5.29 8.88 -4.45
C GLU A 37 4.54 8.51 -3.17
N ASN A 38 3.97 7.31 -3.13
CA ASN A 38 3.17 6.82 -2.01
C ASN A 38 4.00 6.05 -0.98
N GLN A 39 5.25 5.68 -1.27
CA GLN A 39 6.09 4.93 -0.32
C GLN A 39 6.35 5.69 0.98
N VAL A 40 6.43 7.03 0.91
CA VAL A 40 6.58 7.91 2.09
C VAL A 40 5.42 7.80 3.08
N LEU A 41 4.26 7.32 2.63
CA LEU A 41 3.09 7.19 3.49
C LEU A 41 3.26 6.06 4.51
N ASN A 42 4.03 5.01 4.21
CA ASN A 42 4.15 3.81 5.06
C ASN A 42 4.56 4.11 6.51
N ASP A 43 5.32 5.20 6.71
CA ASP A 43 5.81 5.61 8.03
C ASP A 43 4.82 6.52 8.80
N LEU A 44 3.68 6.86 8.20
CA LEU A 44 2.70 7.77 8.76
C LEU A 44 1.68 7.02 9.64
N PRO A 45 1.30 7.56 10.81
CA PRO A 45 0.31 6.92 11.68
C PRO A 45 -1.06 6.77 11.00
N GLU A 46 -1.42 7.67 10.08
CA GLU A 46 -2.67 7.63 9.32
C GLU A 46 -2.69 6.62 8.16
N TYR A 47 -1.54 6.05 7.76
CA TYR A 47 -1.43 5.18 6.59
C TYR A 47 -2.37 3.98 6.58
N PRO A 48 -2.53 3.20 7.67
CA PRO A 48 -3.42 2.04 7.64
C PRO A 48 -4.86 2.39 7.26
N ILE A 49 -5.31 3.60 7.61
CA ILE A 49 -6.66 4.09 7.29
C ILE A 49 -6.70 4.64 5.87
N LEU A 50 -5.69 5.41 5.46
CA LEU A 50 -5.57 5.90 4.09
C LEU A 50 -5.57 4.74 3.08
N ASN A 51 -4.77 3.70 3.32
CA ASN A 51 -4.68 2.51 2.46
C ASN A 51 -5.96 1.66 2.43
N ASN A 52 -6.81 1.76 3.46
CA ASN A 52 -8.10 1.06 3.49
C ASN A 52 -9.20 1.81 2.74
N ILE A 53 -9.11 3.14 2.66
CA ILE A 53 -10.15 4.00 2.09
C ILE A 53 -9.84 4.38 0.64
N ILE A 54 -8.56 4.63 0.35
CA ILE A 54 -8.07 5.12 -0.92
C ILE A 54 -7.24 4.02 -1.58
N ASP A 55 -7.51 3.75 -2.85
CA ASP A 55 -6.65 2.87 -3.65
C ASP A 55 -5.32 3.56 -3.96
N LEU A 56 -4.33 3.35 -3.10
CA LEU A 56 -3.00 3.96 -3.21
C LEU A 56 -2.16 3.38 -4.36
N GLN A 57 -2.64 2.37 -5.10
CA GLN A 57 -2.03 1.98 -6.37
C GLN A 57 -2.47 2.90 -7.52
N VAL A 58 -3.65 3.52 -7.38
CA VAL A 58 -4.29 4.34 -8.42
C VAL A 58 -4.11 5.83 -8.16
N TYR A 59 -4.24 6.27 -6.91
CA TYR A 59 -4.19 7.68 -6.55
C TYR A 59 -2.86 8.05 -5.90
N LEU A 60 -2.19 9.05 -6.46
CA LEU A 60 -0.86 9.47 -6.01
C LEU A 60 -0.97 10.57 -4.97
N ALA A 61 -0.20 10.45 -3.90
CA ALA A 61 -0.17 11.40 -2.81
C ALA A 61 0.67 12.62 -3.15
N ASN A 62 0.08 13.78 -2.90
CA ASN A 62 0.72 15.08 -2.95
C ASN A 62 0.60 15.73 -1.55
N ILE A 63 1.70 15.73 -0.81
CA ILE A 63 1.79 16.31 0.53
C ILE A 63 1.97 17.84 0.39
N GLU A 64 0.87 18.58 0.51
CA GLU A 64 0.89 20.05 0.40
C GLU A 64 1.35 20.74 1.69
N THR A 65 1.12 20.11 2.85
CA THR A 65 1.54 20.64 4.14
C THR A 65 1.91 19.51 5.07
N ASP A 66 3.06 19.61 5.71
CA ASP A 66 3.47 18.76 6.81
C ASP A 66 4.27 19.59 7.82
N ASN A 67 3.59 20.08 8.87
CA ASN A 67 4.20 20.88 9.93
C ASN A 67 3.99 20.23 11.31
N GLU A 68 4.41 20.88 12.40
CA GLU A 68 4.30 20.31 13.75
C GLU A 68 2.86 20.02 14.19
N GLU A 69 1.87 20.73 13.64
CA GLU A 69 0.47 20.63 14.04
C GLU A 69 -0.36 19.75 13.10
N THR A 70 -0.22 19.93 11.79
CA THR A 70 -1.12 19.35 10.79
C THR A 70 -0.37 18.82 9.57
N ARG A 71 -0.86 17.71 9.03
CA ARG A 71 -0.53 17.22 7.68
C ARG A 71 -1.76 17.27 6.77
N VAL A 72 -1.59 17.80 5.56
CA VAL A 72 -2.62 17.82 4.51
C VAL A 72 -2.06 17.14 3.27
N ILE A 73 -2.77 16.11 2.80
CA ILE A 73 -2.39 15.34 1.61
C ILE A 73 -3.58 15.39 0.64
N PHE A 74 -3.31 15.69 -0.62
CA PHE A 74 -4.26 15.43 -1.70
C PHE A 74 -3.88 14.14 -2.42
N PHE A 75 -4.88 13.41 -2.88
CA PHE A 75 -4.67 12.21 -3.69
C PHE A 75 -5.21 12.49 -5.08
N GLU A 76 -4.32 12.40 -6.05
CA GLU A 76 -4.55 12.82 -7.42
C GLU A 76 -4.75 11.59 -8.33
N ASP A 77 -5.69 11.69 -9.27
CA ASP A 77 -5.82 10.70 -10.32
C ASP A 77 -4.68 10.80 -11.35
N LYS A 78 -4.67 9.89 -12.32
CA LYS A 78 -3.67 9.87 -13.41
C LYS A 78 -3.62 11.14 -14.27
N ASP A 79 -4.69 11.95 -14.24
CA ASP A 79 -4.82 13.18 -15.01
C ASP A 79 -4.43 14.41 -14.15
N GLY A 80 -4.06 14.21 -12.88
CA GLY A 80 -3.66 15.25 -11.92
C GLY A 80 -4.83 15.93 -11.20
N ASN A 81 -6.04 15.38 -11.30
CA ASN A 81 -7.19 15.93 -10.59
C ASN A 81 -7.18 15.47 -9.13
N LYS A 82 -7.41 16.41 -8.21
CA LYS A 82 -7.51 16.10 -6.77
C LYS A 82 -8.84 15.41 -6.49
N VAL A 83 -8.79 14.11 -6.19
CA VAL A 83 -9.99 13.27 -5.95
C VAL A 83 -10.25 13.09 -4.46
N TYR A 84 -9.20 12.94 -3.64
CA TYR A 84 -9.34 12.87 -2.19
C TYR A 84 -8.47 13.89 -1.47
N LYS A 85 -8.84 14.18 -0.23
CA LYS A 85 -8.03 14.95 0.69
C LYS A 85 -8.03 14.30 2.07
N SER A 86 -6.85 14.19 2.68
CA SER A 86 -6.72 13.91 4.10
C SER A 86 -6.23 15.15 4.85
N VAL A 87 -6.70 15.28 6.09
CA VAL A 87 -6.20 16.24 7.07
C VAL A 87 -5.94 15.47 8.36
N PHE A 88 -4.69 15.42 8.79
CA PHE A 88 -4.27 14.79 10.03
C PHE A 88 -3.78 15.85 11.01
N VAL A 89 -4.48 15.98 12.14
CA VAL A 89 -4.15 16.91 13.23
C VAL A 89 -3.34 16.13 14.28
N LYS A 90 -2.03 16.36 14.30
CA LYS A 90 -1.03 15.49 14.95
C LYS A 90 -1.13 15.47 16.48
N ASN A 91 -1.40 16.62 17.08
CA ASN A 91 -1.53 16.76 18.53
C ASN A 91 -2.80 16.08 19.09
N GLU A 92 -3.81 15.89 18.23
CA GLU A 92 -5.07 15.24 18.58
C GLU A 92 -5.16 13.81 18.05
N SER A 93 -4.15 13.35 17.28
CA SER A 93 -4.22 12.14 16.46
C SER A 93 -5.55 12.04 15.69
N TYR A 94 -6.03 13.16 15.18
CA TYR A 94 -7.34 13.22 14.53
C TYR A 94 -7.19 13.19 13.02
N LEU A 95 -7.84 12.23 12.37
CA LEU A 95 -7.81 12.09 10.91
C LEU A 95 -9.19 12.38 10.33
N LYS A 96 -9.21 13.24 9.31
CA LYS A 96 -10.35 13.42 8.42
C LYS A 96 -9.95 13.07 6.99
N VAL A 97 -10.75 12.25 6.32
CA VAL A 97 -10.60 11.92 4.89
C VAL A 97 -11.90 12.27 4.17
N ILE A 98 -11.78 13.00 3.07
CA ILE A 98 -12.91 13.41 2.23
C ILE A 98 -12.67 13.06 0.77
N GLU A 99 -13.74 12.68 0.08
CA GLU A 99 -13.84 12.64 -1.37
C GLU A 99 -14.23 14.03 -1.89
N LEU A 100 -13.54 14.49 -2.94
CA LEU A 100 -13.70 15.84 -3.50
C LEU A 100 -14.64 15.85 -4.72
N GLU A 101 -14.80 14.72 -5.42
CA GLU A 101 -15.75 14.59 -6.52
C GLU A 101 -17.19 14.43 -5.98
N ASP A 102 -18.18 14.94 -6.73
CA ASP A 102 -19.62 14.80 -6.48
C ASP A 102 -20.20 15.23 -5.10
N GLY A 103 -19.46 16.02 -4.33
CA GLY A 103 -19.96 16.74 -3.16
C GLY A 103 -19.47 16.19 -1.84
N GLU A 104 -18.23 16.55 -1.48
CA GLU A 104 -17.61 16.48 -0.14
C GLU A 104 -18.09 15.30 0.73
N GLY A 105 -17.94 14.07 0.23
CA GLY A 105 -18.23 12.87 1.00
C GLY A 105 -17.19 12.70 2.12
N ILE A 106 -17.62 12.79 3.38
CA ILE A 106 -16.75 12.43 4.51
C ILE A 106 -16.62 10.91 4.54
N LEU A 107 -15.42 10.40 4.27
CA LEU A 107 -15.10 8.98 4.28
C LEU A 107 -14.59 8.50 5.66
N TYR A 108 -13.92 9.40 6.39
CA TYR A 108 -13.41 9.15 7.74
C TYR A 108 -13.30 10.45 8.53
N ASN A 109 -13.55 10.40 9.84
CA ASN A 109 -13.58 11.60 10.68
C ASN A 109 -13.51 11.26 12.18
N GLU A 110 -12.40 10.68 12.65
CA GLU A 110 -12.22 10.19 14.02
C GLU A 110 -10.78 10.34 14.53
N VAL A 111 -10.57 10.08 15.82
CA VAL A 111 -9.25 10.00 16.47
C VAL A 111 -8.68 8.58 16.29
N ILE A 112 -7.36 8.48 16.05
CA ILE A 112 -6.63 7.24 15.70
C ILE A 112 -5.51 6.90 16.68
#